data_AF-A0A3M8ASD8-F1
#
_entry.id   AF-A0A3M8ASD8-F1
#
_cell.length_a   1.000
_cell.length_b   1.000
_cell.length_c   1.000
_cell.angle_alpha   90.00
_cell.angle_beta   90.00
_cell.angle_gamma   90.00
#
_symmetry.space_group_name_H-M   'P 1'
#
loop_
_entity.id
_entity.type
_entity.pdbx_description
1 polymer ?
#
loop_
_entity_poly.entity_id
_entity_poly.type
_entity_poly.pdbx_seq_one_letter_code
_entity_poly.pdbx_strand_id
1 'polypeptide(L)'
;MEENQTFTQEQVNELLEQEKSKWESEVLNPIQTELAKYKPAEKSDAEKALEQKQAELWQKEIQLTLKSEGLEAFADFFQVKDTDELTAKVKKLKEIINGMKIDNSYKPDNGHKVSDRYSQHEKSGNVVGMIESKLASLFK
;
A
#
# COMPACT_ATOMS: atom_id res chain seq x y z
N MET A 1 -10.09 79.39 -20.37
CA MET A 1 -11.12 79.14 -19.34
C MET A 1 -11.48 77.69 -19.49
N GLU A 2 -11.08 76.83 -18.56
CA GLU A 2 -11.50 75.43 -18.57
C GLU A 2 -12.95 75.37 -18.11
N GLU A 3 -13.83 74.88 -19.00
CA GLU A 3 -15.23 74.64 -18.69
C GLU A 3 -15.32 73.53 -17.64
N ASN A 4 -15.55 73.92 -16.40
CA ASN A 4 -15.83 72.98 -15.32
C ASN A 4 -17.25 72.45 -15.53
N GLN A 5 -17.38 71.30 -16.19
CA GLN A 5 -18.66 70.62 -16.38
C GLN A 5 -19.20 70.15 -15.03
N THR A 6 -20.10 70.92 -14.43
CA THR A 6 -20.80 70.51 -13.20
C THR A 6 -22.00 69.64 -13.57
N PHE A 7 -21.86 68.32 -13.48
CA PHE A 7 -22.98 67.39 -13.62
C PHE A 7 -23.90 67.44 -12.38
N THR A 8 -25.21 67.33 -12.57
CA THR A 8 -26.14 67.19 -11.44
C THR A 8 -26.01 65.81 -10.81
N GLN A 9 -26.35 65.70 -9.52
CA GLN A 9 -26.23 64.43 -8.80
C GLN A 9 -27.11 63.32 -9.41
N GLU A 10 -28.27 63.68 -9.97
CA GLU A 10 -29.14 62.76 -10.71
C GLU A 10 -28.50 62.25 -12.01
N GLN A 11 -27.86 63.12 -12.79
CA GLN A 11 -27.16 62.73 -14.01
C GLN A 11 -25.97 61.81 -13.73
N VAL A 12 -25.23 62.07 -12.64
CA VAL A 12 -24.13 61.20 -12.20
C VAL A 12 -24.66 59.82 -11.79
N ASN A 13 -25.79 59.77 -11.08
CA ASN A 13 -26.40 58.51 -10.67
C ASN A 13 -26.93 57.70 -11.86
N GLU A 14 -27.55 58.36 -12.83
CA GLU A 14 -28.11 57.73 -14.02
C GLU A 14 -27.00 57.15 -14.92
N LEU A 15 -25.89 57.89 -15.08
CA LEU A 15 -24.68 57.38 -15.74
C LEU A 15 -24.06 56.20 -14.99
N LEU A 16 -24.01 56.25 -13.66
CA LEU A 16 -23.51 55.14 -12.83
C LEU A 16 -24.37 53.87 -12.97
N GLU A 17 -25.69 54.00 -13.04
CA GLU A 17 -26.59 52.86 -13.26
C GLU A 17 -26.45 52.26 -14.65
N GLN A 18 -26.34 53.11 -15.68
CA GLN A 18 -26.09 52.66 -17.05
C GLN A 18 -24.75 51.92 -17.17
N GLU A 19 -23.68 52.47 -16.61
CA GLU A 19 -22.35 51.86 -16.63
C GLU A 19 -22.34 50.53 -15.86
N LYS A 20 -23.03 50.46 -14.71
CA LYS A 20 -23.18 49.21 -13.94
C LYS A 20 -23.94 48.14 -14.72
N SER A 21 -25.07 48.49 -15.32
CA SER A 21 -25.88 47.55 -16.10
C SER A 21 -25.11 47.05 -17.33
N LYS A 22 -24.37 47.94 -17.98
CA LYS A 22 -23.48 47.59 -19.09
C LYS A 22 -22.36 46.65 -18.64
N TRP A 23 -21.72 46.93 -17.51
CA TRP A 23 -20.66 46.08 -16.97
C TRP A 23 -21.18 44.69 -16.54
N GLU A 24 -22.37 44.61 -15.94
CA GLU A 24 -23.00 43.33 -15.63
C GLU A 24 -23.26 42.50 -16.89
N SER A 25 -23.79 43.12 -17.94
CA SER A 25 -24.12 42.47 -19.20
C SER A 25 -22.89 42.05 -20.01
N GLU A 26 -21.95 42.98 -20.23
CA GLU A 26 -20.83 42.81 -21.17
C GLU A 26 -19.60 42.15 -20.55
N VAL A 27 -19.45 42.21 -19.22
CA VAL A 27 -18.26 41.71 -18.53
C VAL A 27 -18.62 40.58 -17.57
N LEU A 28 -19.56 40.82 -16.65
CA LEU A 28 -19.80 39.87 -15.56
C LEU A 28 -20.51 38.58 -16.03
N ASN A 29 -21.58 38.71 -16.82
CA ASN A 29 -22.31 37.57 -17.40
C ASN A 29 -21.44 36.66 -18.29
N PRO A 30 -20.64 37.16 -19.24
CA PRO A 30 -19.76 36.31 -20.04
C PRO A 30 -18.68 35.63 -19.19
N ILE A 31 -18.11 36.32 -18.20
CA ILE A 31 -17.14 35.71 -17.28
C ILE A 31 -17.79 34.58 -16.46
N GLN A 32 -19.02 34.78 -15.95
CA GLN A 32 -19.74 33.74 -15.23
C GLN A 32 -20.07 32.52 -16.10
N THR A 33 -20.47 32.75 -17.35
CA THR A 33 -20.77 31.64 -18.28
C THR A 33 -19.51 30.89 -18.69
N GLU A 34 -18.37 31.56 -18.87
CA GLU A 34 -17.08 30.90 -19.07
C GLU A 34 -16.63 30.13 -17.83
N LEU A 35 -16.73 30.71 -16.63
CA LEU A 35 -16.37 30.04 -15.38
C LEU A 35 -17.25 28.84 -15.05
N ALA A 36 -18.53 28.86 -15.43
CA ALA A 36 -19.43 27.73 -15.25
C ALA A 36 -18.95 26.48 -16.00
N LYS A 37 -18.21 26.63 -17.11
CA LYS A 37 -17.63 25.52 -17.88
C LYS A 37 -16.45 24.84 -17.16
N TYR A 38 -15.78 25.55 -16.26
CA TYR A 38 -14.65 25.03 -15.48
C TYR A 38 -15.07 24.54 -14.09
N LYS A 39 -16.35 24.67 -13.74
CA LYS A 39 -16.86 24.12 -12.49
C LYS A 39 -16.73 22.59 -12.59
N PRO A 40 -16.10 21.92 -11.61
CA PRO A 40 -16.06 20.46 -11.59
C PRO A 40 -17.48 19.95 -11.71
N ALA A 41 -17.74 19.07 -12.68
CA ALA A 41 -19.01 18.38 -12.75
C ALA A 41 -19.24 17.73 -11.38
N GLU A 42 -20.30 18.13 -10.68
CA GLU A 42 -20.66 17.47 -9.44
C GLU A 42 -20.98 16.03 -9.81
N LYS A 43 -20.12 15.11 -9.35
CA LYS A 43 -20.35 13.68 -9.49
C LYS A 43 -21.78 13.41 -9.05
N SER A 44 -22.58 12.85 -9.95
CA SER A 44 -23.97 12.50 -9.66
C SER A 44 -24.01 11.63 -8.40
N ASP A 45 -25.09 11.66 -7.63
CA ASP A 45 -25.25 10.76 -6.47
C ASP A 45 -25.03 9.28 -6.86
N ALA A 46 -25.34 8.92 -8.10
CA ALA A 46 -25.04 7.61 -8.67
C ALA A 46 -23.53 7.31 -8.80
N GLU A 47 -22.71 8.29 -9.18
CA GLU A 47 -21.26 8.14 -9.32
C GLU A 47 -20.59 8.06 -7.95
N LYS A 48 -21.06 8.85 -6.96
CA LYS A 48 -20.59 8.75 -5.58
C LYS A 48 -20.91 7.39 -4.96
N ALA A 49 -22.13 6.88 -5.21
CA ALA A 49 -22.54 5.55 -4.75
C ALA A 49 -21.73 4.42 -5.41
N LEU A 50 -21.38 4.57 -6.69
CA LEU A 50 -20.51 3.62 -7.40
C LEU A 50 -19.08 3.65 -6.85
N GLU A 51 -18.51 4.83 -6.60
CA GLU A 51 -17.17 4.98 -6.03
C GLU A 51 -17.08 4.38 -4.62
N GLN A 52 -18.10 4.58 -3.78
CA GLN A 52 -18.20 3.93 -2.47
C GLN A 52 -18.27 2.40 -2.59
N LYS A 53 -19.12 1.88 -3.48
CA LYS A 53 -19.22 0.42 -3.71
C LYS A 53 -17.91 -0.16 -4.22
N GLN A 54 -17.20 0.54 -5.11
CA GLN A 54 -15.90 0.11 -5.63
C GLN A 54 -14.88 0.02 -4.48
N ALA A 55 -14.83 1.03 -3.62
CA ALA A 55 -13.94 1.03 -2.46
C ALA A 55 -14.28 -0.10 -1.47
N GLU A 56 -15.56 -0.34 -1.19
CA GLU A 56 -15.99 -1.45 -0.33
C GLU A 56 -15.64 -2.82 -0.90
N LEU A 57 -15.85 -3.02 -2.21
CA LEU A 57 -15.50 -4.27 -2.89
C LEU A 57 -13.99 -4.50 -2.84
N TRP A 58 -13.20 -3.45 -3.07
CA TRP A 58 -11.76 -3.53 -2.99
C TRP A 58 -11.26 -3.94 -1.60
N GLN A 59 -11.82 -3.33 -0.56
CA GLN A 59 -11.48 -3.71 0.82
C GLN A 59 -11.84 -5.17 1.13
N LYS A 60 -13.00 -5.64 0.66
CA LYS A 60 -13.40 -7.05 0.80
C LYS A 60 -12.47 -7.99 0.04
N GLU A 61 -12.02 -7.62 -1.15
CA GLU A 61 -11.09 -8.40 -1.96
C GLU A 61 -9.73 -8.56 -1.27
N ILE A 62 -9.20 -7.47 -0.70
CA ILE A 62 -7.99 -7.50 0.13
C ILE A 62 -8.19 -8.46 1.31
N GLN A 63 -9.27 -8.31 2.08
CA GLN A 63 -9.54 -9.16 3.24
C GLN A 63 -9.66 -10.64 2.86
N LEU A 64 -10.37 -10.96 1.79
CA LEU A 64 -10.53 -12.34 1.31
C LEU A 64 -9.20 -12.95 0.86
N THR A 65 -8.38 -12.19 0.14
CA THR A 65 -7.07 -12.64 -0.33
C THR A 65 -6.12 -12.87 0.84
N LEU A 66 -6.10 -11.98 1.83
CA LEU A 66 -5.27 -12.19 3.02
C LEU A 66 -5.77 -13.37 3.85
N LYS A 67 -7.08 -13.56 3.95
CA LYS A 67 -7.67 -14.68 4.68
C LYS A 67 -7.38 -16.02 4.02
N SER A 68 -7.53 -16.13 2.70
CA SER A 68 -7.21 -17.37 1.97
C SER A 68 -5.74 -17.75 2.11
N GLU A 69 -4.88 -16.75 2.31
CA GLU A 69 -3.45 -16.90 2.45
C GLU A 69 -2.97 -17.03 3.91
N GLY A 70 -3.88 -17.03 4.89
CA GLY A 70 -3.58 -17.15 6.32
C GLY A 70 -2.93 -15.92 6.94
N LEU A 71 -3.07 -14.76 6.28
CA LEU A 71 -2.49 -13.47 6.66
C LEU A 71 -3.53 -12.48 7.21
N GLU A 72 -4.71 -12.96 7.62
CA GLU A 72 -5.82 -12.13 8.14
C GLU A 72 -5.37 -11.20 9.28
N ALA A 73 -4.45 -11.65 10.14
CA ALA A 73 -3.88 -10.87 11.24
C ALA A 73 -3.07 -9.63 10.78
N PHE A 74 -2.73 -9.54 9.50
CA PHE A 74 -1.96 -8.43 8.93
C PHE A 74 -2.81 -7.50 8.06
N ALA A 75 -4.13 -7.69 8.01
CA ALA A 75 -5.04 -6.92 7.15
C ALA A 75 -4.88 -5.41 7.28
N ASP A 76 -4.73 -4.90 8.50
CA ASP A 76 -4.59 -3.46 8.78
C ASP A 76 -3.32 -2.84 8.18
N PHE A 77 -2.33 -3.65 7.84
CA PHE A 77 -1.06 -3.20 7.24
C PHE A 77 -1.08 -3.21 5.70
N PHE A 78 -2.12 -3.77 5.07
CA PHE A 78 -2.23 -3.85 3.63
C PHE A 78 -2.98 -2.64 3.06
N GLN A 79 -2.22 -1.58 2.77
CA GLN A 79 -2.67 -0.50 1.90
C GLN A 79 -2.10 -0.72 0.50
N VAL A 80 -2.96 -1.08 -0.43
CA VAL A 80 -2.61 -1.41 -1.82
C VAL A 80 -3.60 -0.77 -2.78
N LYS A 81 -3.09 -0.32 -3.92
CA LYS A 81 -3.88 0.40 -4.93
C LYS A 81 -4.47 -0.53 -5.98
N ASP A 82 -3.84 -1.68 -6.19
CA ASP A 82 -4.21 -2.65 -7.22
C ASP A 82 -3.87 -4.10 -6.80
N THR A 83 -4.38 -5.05 -7.58
CA THR A 83 -4.28 -6.49 -7.33
C THR A 83 -2.84 -7.01 -7.50
N ASP A 84 -2.03 -6.38 -8.36
CA ASP A 84 -0.64 -6.76 -8.57
C ASP A 84 0.21 -6.42 -7.34
N GLU A 85 0.01 -5.22 -6.78
CA GLU A 85 0.64 -4.78 -5.55
C GLU A 85 0.20 -5.65 -4.36
N LEU A 86 -1.08 -6.00 -4.27
CA LEU A 86 -1.61 -6.93 -3.27
C LEU A 86 -0.87 -8.28 -3.35
N THR A 87 -0.83 -8.88 -4.54
CA THR A 87 -0.21 -10.19 -4.77
C THR A 87 1.28 -10.16 -4.44
N ALA A 88 1.99 -9.11 -4.87
CA ALA A 88 3.42 -8.95 -4.59
C ALA A 88 3.70 -8.82 -3.09
N LYS A 89 2.92 -7.99 -2.37
CA LYS A 89 3.08 -7.82 -0.91
C LYS A 89 2.73 -9.10 -0.14
N VAL A 90 1.67 -9.80 -0.53
CA VAL A 90 1.28 -11.09 0.06
C VAL A 90 2.41 -12.11 -0.09
N LYS A 91 2.95 -12.25 -1.31
CA LYS A 91 4.06 -13.18 -1.59
C LYS A 91 5.28 -12.85 -0.73
N LYS A 92 5.68 -11.58 -0.70
CA LYS A 92 6.84 -11.13 0.09
C LYS A 92 6.64 -11.38 1.59
N LEU A 93 5.45 -11.11 2.12
CA LEU A 93 5.16 -11.37 3.53
C LEU A 93 5.23 -12.87 3.86
N LYS A 94 4.70 -13.73 2.98
CA LYS A 94 4.84 -15.18 3.13
C LYS A 94 6.29 -15.65 3.13
N GLU A 95 7.11 -15.13 2.22
CA GLU A 95 8.54 -15.45 2.15
C GLU A 95 9.24 -15.08 3.45
N ILE A 96 8.94 -13.90 4.01
CA ILE A 96 9.49 -13.45 5.30
C ILE A 96 9.05 -14.37 6.43
N ILE A 97 7.76 -14.71 6.52
CA ILE A 97 7.24 -15.63 7.55
C ILE A 97 7.88 -17.00 7.44
N ASN A 98 8.04 -17.53 6.23
CA ASN A 98 8.69 -18.82 6.00
C ASN A 98 10.17 -18.78 6.37
N GLY A 99 10.89 -17.70 6.03
CA GLY A 99 12.28 -17.50 6.44
C GLY A 99 12.43 -17.48 7.96
N MET A 100 11.59 -16.70 8.66
CA MET A 100 11.58 -16.66 10.13
C MET A 100 11.24 -18.02 10.75
N LYS A 101 10.32 -18.78 10.15
CA LYS A 101 10.03 -20.15 10.60
C LYS A 101 11.27 -21.03 10.49
N ILE A 102 12.00 -20.99 9.37
CA ILE A 102 13.21 -21.79 9.16
C ILE A 102 14.32 -21.39 10.15
N ASP A 103 14.52 -20.10 10.39
CA ASP A 103 15.57 -19.63 11.29
C ASP A 103 15.28 -19.91 12.76
N ASN A 104 14.01 -19.86 13.16
CA ASN A 104 13.57 -20.19 14.51
C ASN A 104 13.27 -21.68 14.71
N SER A 105 13.26 -22.48 13.64
CA SER A 105 13.13 -23.93 13.75
C SER A 105 14.43 -24.51 14.29
N TYR A 106 14.32 -25.60 15.05
CA TYR A 106 15.47 -26.36 15.52
C TYR A 106 16.31 -26.78 14.31
N LYS A 107 17.45 -26.10 14.09
CA LYS A 107 18.48 -26.56 13.19
C LYS A 107 19.17 -27.70 13.93
N PRO A 108 19.07 -28.97 13.48
CA PRO A 108 19.91 -30.01 14.04
C PRO A 108 21.34 -29.53 13.83
N ASP A 109 22.02 -29.20 14.93
CA ASP A 109 23.45 -28.96 14.89
C ASP A 109 24.05 -30.18 14.16
N ASN A 110 25.05 -29.96 13.32
CA ASN A 110 25.82 -31.05 12.69
C ASN A 110 26.60 -31.88 13.75
N GLY A 111 26.17 -31.85 15.01
CA GLY A 111 26.57 -32.62 16.17
C GLY A 111 26.17 -34.09 16.14
N HIS A 112 25.55 -34.59 15.05
CA HIS A 112 25.91 -35.93 14.60
C HIS A 112 27.33 -35.90 14.02
N LYS A 113 28.33 -35.54 14.85
CA LYS A 113 29.66 -36.11 14.69
C LYS A 113 29.38 -37.60 14.61
N VAL A 114 29.47 -38.17 13.41
CA VAL A 114 29.43 -39.60 13.19
C VAL A 114 30.39 -40.14 14.22
N SER A 115 29.86 -40.70 15.30
CA SER A 115 30.70 -41.16 16.38
C SER A 115 31.42 -42.33 15.76
N ASP A 116 32.69 -42.12 15.42
CA ASP A 116 33.52 -43.17 14.87
C ASP A 116 33.42 -44.38 15.80
N ARG A 117 33.46 -45.59 15.25
CA ARG A 117 33.23 -46.82 16.02
C ARG A 117 34.15 -46.85 17.24
N TYR A 118 35.37 -46.34 17.08
CA TYR A 118 36.29 -46.10 18.19
C TYR A 118 35.70 -45.25 19.33
N SER A 119 35.14 -44.08 19.03
CA SER A 119 34.53 -43.19 20.03
C SER A 119 33.30 -43.80 20.72
N GLN A 120 32.58 -44.70 20.06
CA GLN A 120 31.49 -45.45 20.69
C GLN A 120 32.01 -46.52 21.67
N HIS A 121 33.07 -47.24 21.28
CA HIS A 121 33.71 -48.24 22.14
C HIS A 121 34.44 -47.61 23.33
N GLU A 122 35.05 -46.43 23.15
CA GLU A 122 35.68 -45.65 24.22
C GLU A 122 34.66 -45.22 25.29
N LYS A 123 33.50 -44.70 24.88
CA LYS A 123 32.43 -44.31 25.82
C LYS A 123 31.83 -45.48 26.61
N SER A 124 31.84 -46.67 26.03
CA SER A 124 31.31 -47.89 26.66
C SER A 124 32.37 -48.72 27.40
N GLY A 125 33.63 -48.25 27.43
CA GLY A 125 34.74 -48.96 28.05
C GLY A 125 35.11 -50.28 27.35
N ASN A 126 34.67 -50.50 26.12
CA ASN A 126 34.92 -51.73 25.36
C ASN A 126 36.30 -51.67 24.69
N VAL A 127 37.32 -52.09 25.44
CA VAL A 127 38.72 -52.08 24.98
C VAL A 127 38.94 -52.96 23.73
N VAL A 128 38.25 -54.10 23.62
CA VAL A 128 38.36 -55.00 22.45
C VAL A 128 37.85 -54.30 21.20
N GLY A 129 36.65 -53.71 21.27
CA GLY A 129 36.07 -52.97 20.14
C GLY A 129 36.87 -51.72 19.75
N MET A 130 37.57 -51.09 20.70
CA MET A 130 38.50 -49.99 20.40
C MET A 130 39.68 -50.46 19.53
N ILE A 131 40.27 -51.61 19.87
CA ILE A 131 41.41 -52.18 19.12
C ILE A 131 40.96 -52.63 17.74
N GLU A 132 39.83 -53.32 17.64
CA GLU A 132 39.24 -53.75 16.36
C GLU A 132 38.97 -52.56 15.43
N SER A 133 38.43 -51.47 15.97
CA SER A 133 38.15 -50.25 15.20
C SER A 133 39.44 -49.60 14.66
N LYS A 134 40.51 -49.58 15.45
CA LYS A 134 41.82 -49.08 14.99
C LYS A 134 42.43 -50.00 13.94
N LEU A 135 42.42 -51.31 14.15
CA LEU A 135 42.96 -52.27 13.17
C LEU A 135 42.21 -52.22 11.84
N ALA A 136 40.88 -52.19 11.88
CA ALA A 136 40.06 -52.08 10.66
C ALA A 136 40.34 -50.78 9.87
N SER A 137 40.75 -49.71 10.54
CA SER A 137 41.14 -48.46 9.89
C SER A 137 42.51 -48.51 9.20
N LEU A 138 43.40 -49.43 9.61
CA LEU A 138 44.74 -49.60 9.04
C LEU A 138 44.76 -50.48 7.77
N PHE A 139 43.73 -51.29 7.57
CA PHE A 139 43.59 -52.19 6.41
C PHE A 139 42.52 -51.72 5.42
N LYS A 140 42.14 -50.45 5.51
CA LYS A 140 41.24 -49.79 4.57
C LYS A 140 42.01 -48.99 3.53
#